data_AF-A0A2N0QXL1-F1
#
_entry.id   AF-A0A2N0QXL1-F1
#
_cell.length_a   1.000
_cell.length_b   1.000
_cell.length_c   1.000
_cell.angle_alpha   90.00
_cell.angle_beta   90.00
_cell.angle_gamma   90.00
#
_symmetry.space_group_name_H-M   'P 1'
#
loop_
_entity.id
_entity.type
_entity.pdbx_description
1 polymer ?
#
loop_
_entity_poly.entity_id
_entity_poly.type
_entity_poly.pdbx_seq_one_letter_code
_entity_poly.pdbx_strand_id
1 'polypeptide(L)'
;MRALEALEKIVSDTKILDTTRSANKIKKENRLLHKNEGIDYPDHFSLESVKERLDSYDVSNIPDKQALADVMIMLCILPAEIKDLRISNGSVTGYGKNWGQQDISRVFRSLEKNEERAKQLLIWIQEAISSGQLKDPGKPGVLWFNTFLKKDEFLPKVGKPLLPSSLRKIGAVFAVVAHGAKNLSKAETIASEALRHSPDNHASPAKNYTIVNYRLRGEPYNQATVFELSGEN
;
A
#
# COMPACT_ATOMS: atom_id res chain seq x y z
N MET A 1 7.79 -31.31 32.47
CA MET A 1 8.77 -30.19 32.45
C MET A 1 9.94 -30.47 31.52
N ARG A 2 10.70 -31.57 31.66
CA ARG A 2 11.86 -31.93 30.78
C ARG A 2 11.58 -32.02 29.27
N ALA A 3 10.38 -32.45 28.85
CA ALA A 3 10.05 -32.59 27.43
C ALA A 3 9.85 -31.23 26.73
N LEU A 4 9.39 -30.20 27.45
CA LEU A 4 9.17 -28.86 26.92
C LEU A 4 10.52 -28.14 26.74
N GLU A 5 11.43 -28.27 27.72
CA GLU A 5 12.80 -27.75 27.64
C GLU A 5 13.62 -28.39 26.51
N ALA A 6 13.44 -29.69 26.27
CA ALA A 6 14.07 -30.38 25.15
C ALA A 6 13.54 -29.89 23.79
N LEU A 7 12.24 -29.61 23.69
CA LEU A 7 11.62 -29.10 22.47
C LEU A 7 12.03 -27.65 22.18
N GLU A 8 12.08 -26.78 23.20
CA GLU A 8 12.54 -25.39 23.08
C GLU A 8 14.03 -25.32 22.68
N LYS A 9 14.85 -26.20 23.25
CA LYS A 9 16.27 -26.33 22.90
C LYS A 9 16.48 -26.86 21.47
N ILE A 10 15.67 -27.83 21.04
CA ILE A 10 15.69 -28.31 19.65
C ILE A 10 15.23 -27.20 18.69
N VAL A 11 14.22 -26.40 19.03
CA VAL A 11 13.74 -25.28 18.21
C VAL A 11 14.76 -24.13 18.17
N SER A 12 15.49 -23.85 19.26
CA SER A 12 16.59 -22.88 19.24
C SER A 12 17.76 -23.35 18.38
N ASP A 13 18.09 -24.64 18.46
CA ASP A 13 19.25 -25.23 17.77
C ASP A 13 18.95 -25.49 16.26
N THR A 14 17.69 -25.60 15.87
CA THR A 14 17.27 -25.78 14.46
C THR A 14 17.17 -24.45 13.68
N LYS A 15 17.28 -23.29 14.35
CA LYS A 15 17.48 -22.00 13.66
C LYS A 15 18.92 -21.94 13.15
N ILE A 16 19.15 -22.36 11.92
CA ILE A 16 20.43 -22.17 11.24
C ILE A 16 20.67 -20.66 11.15
N LEU A 17 21.47 -20.15 12.09
CA LEU A 17 21.73 -18.73 12.29
C LEU A 17 22.29 -18.12 11.00
N ASP A 18 23.15 -18.87 10.31
CA ASP A 18 23.79 -18.44 9.07
C ASP A 18 22.82 -18.39 7.88
N THR A 19 21.90 -19.35 7.76
CA THR A 19 20.83 -19.30 6.73
C THR A 19 19.88 -18.14 7.00
N THR A 20 19.54 -17.90 8.27
CA THR A 20 18.69 -16.76 8.67
C THR A 20 19.39 -15.42 8.42
N ARG A 21 20.67 -15.31 8.76
CA ARG A 21 21.51 -14.13 8.53
C ARG A 21 21.66 -13.85 7.04
N SER A 22 21.93 -14.88 6.25
CA SER A 22 22.07 -14.78 4.79
C SER A 22 20.74 -14.38 4.14
N ALA A 23 19.62 -15.01 4.52
CA ALA A 23 18.30 -14.63 4.03
C ALA A 23 17.92 -13.19 4.42
N ASN A 24 18.28 -12.75 5.62
CA ASN A 24 18.06 -11.36 6.06
C ASN A 24 18.96 -10.37 5.29
N LYS A 25 20.20 -10.74 5.00
CA LYS A 25 21.12 -9.95 4.17
C LYS A 25 20.58 -9.82 2.74
N ILE A 26 20.16 -10.92 2.11
CA ILE A 26 19.53 -10.93 0.78
C ILE A 26 18.24 -10.10 0.77
N LYS A 27 17.38 -10.23 1.80
CA LYS A 27 16.18 -9.39 1.93
C LYS A 27 16.54 -7.90 2.05
N LYS A 28 17.60 -7.55 2.77
CA LYS A 28 18.07 -6.17 2.93
C LYS A 28 18.65 -5.63 1.62
N GLU A 29 19.45 -6.41 0.91
CA GLU A 29 20.02 -6.07 -0.39
C GLU A 29 18.93 -5.92 -1.46
N ASN A 30 17.98 -6.86 -1.56
CA ASN A 30 16.83 -6.75 -2.46
C ASN A 30 15.96 -5.52 -2.15
N ARG A 31 15.76 -5.20 -0.86
CA ARG A 31 15.08 -3.95 -0.46
C ARG A 31 15.86 -2.70 -0.91
N LEU A 32 17.19 -2.75 -0.91
CA LEU A 32 18.04 -1.66 -1.39
C LEU A 32 18.00 -1.55 -2.92
N LEU A 33 18.00 -2.67 -3.65
CA LEU A 33 17.91 -2.69 -5.12
C LEU A 33 16.56 -2.13 -5.60
N HIS A 34 15.45 -2.55 -4.98
CA HIS A 34 14.12 -2.01 -5.27
C HIS A 34 13.84 -0.63 -4.64
N LYS A 35 14.80 -0.04 -3.94
CA LYS A 35 14.69 1.32 -3.37
C LYS A 35 14.73 2.39 -4.47
N ASN A 36 15.43 2.10 -5.56
CA ASN A 36 15.68 3.04 -6.65
C ASN A 36 14.91 2.68 -7.93
N GLU A 37 14.18 1.55 -7.95
CA GLU A 37 13.24 1.24 -9.02
C GLU A 37 11.94 2.02 -8.75
N GLY A 38 11.78 3.16 -9.43
CA GLY A 38 10.49 3.85 -9.52
C GLY A 38 9.39 2.92 -10.04
N ILE A 39 8.14 3.26 -9.78
CA ILE A 39 7.01 2.55 -10.38
C ILE A 39 6.51 3.37 -11.57
N ASP A 40 6.73 2.84 -12.76
CA ASP A 40 6.07 3.33 -13.95
C ASP A 40 4.64 2.79 -13.94
N TYR A 41 3.68 3.70 -13.76
CA TYR A 41 2.24 3.40 -13.79
C TYR A 41 1.60 4.05 -15.02
N PRO A 42 0.62 3.39 -15.66
CA PRO A 42 -0.08 3.94 -16.82
C PRO A 42 -0.96 5.12 -16.42
N ASP A 43 -1.35 5.95 -17.39
CA ASP A 43 -2.22 7.10 -17.19
C ASP A 43 -3.54 6.73 -16.51
N HIS A 44 -4.03 5.51 -16.73
CA HIS A 44 -5.21 4.95 -16.07
C HIS A 44 -5.12 4.95 -14.54
N PHE A 45 -3.92 4.82 -13.98
CA PHE A 45 -3.65 4.88 -12.54
C PHE A 45 -2.99 6.21 -12.12
N SER A 46 -3.05 7.25 -12.96
CA SER A 46 -2.67 8.61 -12.59
C SER A 46 -3.49 9.14 -11.41
N LEU A 47 -2.94 10.12 -10.69
CA LEU A 47 -3.62 10.75 -9.55
C LEU A 47 -4.98 11.29 -9.97
N GLU A 48 -5.01 11.98 -11.11
CA GLU A 48 -6.22 12.56 -11.67
C GLU A 48 -7.23 11.46 -11.99
N SER A 49 -6.79 10.35 -12.60
CA SER A 49 -7.70 9.28 -13.05
C SER A 49 -8.33 8.55 -11.89
N VAL A 50 -7.52 8.22 -10.89
CA VAL A 50 -8.02 7.57 -9.68
C VAL A 50 -8.98 8.51 -8.96
N LYS A 51 -8.67 9.80 -8.85
CA LYS A 51 -9.52 10.77 -8.19
C LYS A 51 -10.87 10.96 -8.90
N GLU A 52 -10.87 11.18 -10.22
CA GLU A 52 -12.09 11.29 -11.03
C GLU A 52 -13.01 10.08 -10.86
N ARG A 53 -12.44 8.86 -10.79
CA ARG A 53 -13.22 7.64 -10.55
C ARG A 53 -13.77 7.58 -9.12
N LEU A 54 -12.97 7.89 -8.12
CA LEU A 54 -13.41 7.91 -6.71
C LEU A 54 -14.56 8.90 -6.48
N ASP A 55 -14.49 10.06 -7.12
CA ASP A 55 -15.51 11.11 -7.05
C ASP A 55 -16.80 10.70 -7.77
N SER A 56 -16.71 9.88 -8.82
CA SER A 56 -17.86 9.44 -9.61
C SER A 56 -18.52 8.13 -9.13
N TYR A 57 -17.88 7.36 -8.24
CA TYR A 57 -18.46 6.10 -7.78
C TYR A 57 -19.77 6.29 -7.00
N ASP A 58 -20.82 5.62 -7.45
CA ASP A 58 -22.07 5.45 -6.71
C ASP A 58 -22.02 4.14 -5.91
N VAL A 59 -22.02 4.26 -4.59
CA VAL A 59 -21.91 3.14 -3.64
C VAL A 59 -23.16 2.26 -3.59
N SER A 60 -24.24 2.63 -4.29
CA SER A 60 -25.41 1.77 -4.45
C SER A 60 -25.22 0.68 -5.52
N ASN A 61 -24.27 0.86 -6.44
CA ASN A 61 -23.96 -0.12 -7.48
C ASN A 61 -23.05 -1.23 -6.98
N ILE A 62 -22.90 -2.32 -7.74
CA ILE A 62 -21.93 -3.36 -7.40
C ILE A 62 -20.52 -2.90 -7.80
N PRO A 63 -19.53 -2.89 -6.89
CA PRO A 63 -18.17 -2.51 -7.24
C PRO A 63 -17.54 -3.55 -8.14
N ASP A 64 -16.77 -3.09 -9.11
CA ASP A 64 -15.99 -3.94 -9.98
C ASP A 64 -14.53 -4.08 -9.51
N LYS A 65 -13.71 -4.73 -10.34
CA LYS A 65 -12.28 -4.93 -10.07
C LYS A 65 -11.50 -3.62 -10.08
N GLN A 66 -11.97 -2.61 -10.82
CA GLN A 66 -11.34 -1.30 -10.92
C GLN A 66 -11.62 -0.48 -9.65
N ALA A 67 -12.87 -0.47 -9.19
CA ALA A 67 -13.25 0.15 -7.92
C ALA A 67 -12.41 -0.38 -6.76
N LEU A 68 -12.19 -1.71 -6.72
CA LEU A 68 -11.27 -2.32 -5.75
C LEU A 68 -9.85 -1.74 -5.83
N ALA A 69 -9.28 -1.66 -7.04
CA ALA A 69 -7.94 -1.13 -7.23
C ALA A 69 -7.83 0.35 -6.83
N ASP A 70 -8.83 1.16 -7.15
CA ASP A 70 -8.86 2.57 -6.79
C ASP A 70 -8.99 2.78 -5.28
N VAL A 71 -9.84 1.99 -4.60
CA VAL A 71 -9.95 2.01 -3.13
C VAL A 71 -8.65 1.56 -2.46
N MET A 72 -7.95 0.58 -3.04
CA MET A 72 -6.64 0.16 -2.54
C MET A 72 -5.58 1.26 -2.68
N ILE A 73 -5.55 1.98 -3.81
CA ILE A 73 -4.69 3.15 -4.01
C ILE A 73 -5.09 4.24 -3.01
N MET A 74 -6.38 4.56 -2.90
CA MET A 74 -6.91 5.59 -2.02
C MET A 74 -6.43 5.39 -0.58
N LEU A 75 -6.57 4.18 -0.06
CA LEU A 75 -6.27 3.82 1.32
C LEU A 75 -4.84 3.34 1.54
N CYS A 76 -4.01 3.23 0.50
CA CYS A 76 -2.63 2.73 0.60
C CYS A 76 -2.55 1.33 1.25
N ILE A 77 -3.45 0.42 0.87
CA ILE A 77 -3.57 -0.92 1.47
C ILE A 77 -3.19 -2.04 0.51
N LEU A 78 -2.82 -3.18 1.09
CA LEU A 78 -2.72 -4.46 0.40
C LEU A 78 -4.08 -5.16 0.34
N PRO A 79 -4.29 -6.07 -0.62
CA PRO A 79 -5.55 -6.79 -0.73
C PRO A 79 -5.98 -7.53 0.55
N ALA A 80 -5.02 -8.14 1.23
CA ALA A 80 -5.27 -8.88 2.46
C ALA A 80 -5.65 -7.98 3.66
N GLU A 81 -5.38 -6.67 3.58
CA GLU A 81 -5.69 -5.72 4.64
C GLU A 81 -7.16 -5.22 4.55
N ILE A 82 -7.82 -5.39 3.40
CA ILE A 82 -9.15 -4.80 3.14
C ILE A 82 -10.21 -5.26 4.13
N LYS A 83 -10.29 -6.56 4.39
CA LYS A 83 -11.41 -7.16 5.12
C LYS A 83 -11.50 -6.67 6.58
N ASP A 84 -10.34 -6.49 7.20
CA ASP A 84 -10.26 -6.19 8.63
C ASP A 84 -10.15 -4.69 8.90
N LEU A 85 -9.80 -3.89 7.88
CA LEU A 85 -9.60 -2.45 8.01
C LEU A 85 -10.87 -1.72 8.46
N ARG A 86 -10.73 -0.78 9.39
CA ARG A 86 -11.82 0.08 9.87
C ARG A 86 -11.36 1.53 9.93
N ILE A 87 -12.25 2.45 9.57
CA ILE A 87 -12.01 3.90 9.60
C ILE A 87 -13.04 4.53 10.51
N SER A 88 -12.58 5.30 11.51
CA SER A 88 -13.46 6.05 12.42
C SER A 88 -12.68 7.08 13.22
N ASN A 89 -13.30 8.24 13.47
CA ASN A 89 -12.83 9.29 14.37
C ASN A 89 -11.39 9.74 14.06
N GLY A 90 -11.08 9.97 12.79
CA GLY A 90 -9.75 10.37 12.34
C GLY A 90 -8.71 9.26 12.41
N SER A 91 -9.14 8.01 12.58
CA SER A 91 -8.25 6.89 12.82
C SER A 91 -8.56 5.64 12.00
N VAL A 92 -7.55 4.79 11.86
CA VAL A 92 -7.60 3.51 11.15
C VAL A 92 -7.14 2.39 12.07
N THR A 93 -7.92 1.31 12.10
CA THR A 93 -7.65 0.10 12.89
C THR A 93 -7.81 -1.15 12.00
N GLY A 94 -7.55 -2.34 12.55
CA GLY A 94 -7.66 -3.62 11.83
C GLY A 94 -6.46 -3.96 10.97
N TYR A 95 -5.32 -3.30 11.23
CA TYR A 95 -4.12 -3.45 10.42
C TYR A 95 -3.31 -4.69 10.85
N GLY A 96 -3.40 -5.77 10.07
CA GLY A 96 -2.95 -7.12 10.42
C GLY A 96 -1.45 -7.39 10.63
N LYS A 97 -0.57 -6.37 10.77
CA LYS A 97 0.87 -6.58 11.04
C LYS A 97 1.23 -6.76 12.52
N ASN A 98 0.27 -6.59 13.43
CA ASN A 98 0.49 -6.67 14.87
C ASN A 98 -0.08 -7.97 15.46
N TRP A 99 0.38 -9.13 14.97
CA TRP A 99 -0.08 -10.43 15.48
C TRP A 99 0.15 -10.53 17.00
N GLY A 100 -0.94 -10.69 17.76
CA GLY A 100 -0.90 -10.85 19.22
C GLY A 100 -0.78 -9.57 20.04
N GLN A 101 -0.83 -8.37 19.43
CA GLN A 101 -0.91 -7.09 20.15
C GLN A 101 -2.31 -6.49 20.03
N GLN A 102 -2.67 -5.64 21.00
CA GLN A 102 -3.90 -4.85 20.91
C GLN A 102 -3.86 -3.98 19.65
N ASP A 103 -4.99 -3.86 18.95
CA ASP A 103 -5.09 -3.08 17.72
C ASP A 103 -4.75 -1.61 18.01
N ILE A 104 -3.60 -1.16 17.51
CA ILE A 104 -3.12 0.21 17.74
C ILE A 104 -3.74 1.08 16.67
N SER A 105 -4.61 1.98 17.12
CA SER A 105 -5.19 3.03 16.29
C SER A 105 -4.10 3.87 15.62
N ARG A 106 -4.20 4.02 14.29
CA ARG A 106 -3.29 4.83 13.47
C ARG A 106 -4.02 6.05 12.93
N VAL A 107 -3.30 7.15 12.72
CA VAL A 107 -3.87 8.35 12.10
C VAL A 107 -4.42 8.04 10.71
N PHE A 108 -5.63 8.49 10.42
CA PHE A 108 -6.21 8.39 9.09
C PHE A 108 -5.54 9.36 8.13
N ARG A 109 -4.92 8.80 7.09
CA ARG A 109 -4.29 9.54 6.01
C ARG A 109 -4.46 8.75 4.71
N SER A 110 -5.08 9.37 3.70
CA SER A 110 -5.38 8.76 2.40
C SER A 110 -5.46 9.82 1.31
N LEU A 111 -5.60 9.37 0.05
CA LEU A 111 -5.87 10.25 -1.09
C LEU A 111 -7.21 11.01 -0.92
N GLU A 112 -8.29 10.28 -0.62
CA GLU A 112 -9.55 10.89 -0.20
C GLU A 112 -9.39 11.46 1.20
N LYS A 113 -9.64 12.75 1.38
CA LYS A 113 -9.48 13.44 2.66
C LYS A 113 -10.75 13.40 3.50
N ASN A 114 -11.90 13.32 2.85
CA ASN A 114 -13.17 13.18 3.53
C ASN A 114 -13.27 11.76 4.11
N GLU A 115 -13.09 11.66 5.42
CA GLU A 115 -13.13 10.40 6.15
C GLU A 115 -14.42 9.62 5.90
N GLU A 116 -15.57 10.30 5.90
CA GLU A 116 -16.86 9.66 5.72
C GLU A 116 -16.97 9.06 4.32
N ARG A 117 -16.51 9.80 3.30
CA ARG A 117 -16.48 9.29 1.92
C ARG A 117 -15.54 8.09 1.78
N ALA A 118 -14.33 8.17 2.35
CA ALA A 118 -13.37 7.07 2.32
C ALA A 118 -13.91 5.82 3.03
N LYS A 119 -14.62 6.01 4.14
CA LYS A 119 -15.28 4.96 4.91
C LYS A 119 -16.42 4.32 4.11
N GLN A 120 -17.26 5.10 3.45
CA GLN A 120 -18.32 4.59 2.58
C GLN A 120 -17.75 3.70 1.46
N LEU A 121 -16.70 4.17 0.77
CA LEU A 121 -16.04 3.41 -0.29
C LEU A 121 -15.38 2.11 0.24
N LEU A 122 -14.81 2.15 1.44
CA LEU A 122 -14.26 0.95 2.10
C LEU A 122 -15.35 -0.08 2.39
N ILE A 123 -16.44 0.35 3.04
CA ILE A 123 -17.57 -0.51 3.41
C ILE A 123 -18.20 -1.11 2.14
N TRP A 124 -18.39 -0.30 1.11
CA TRP A 124 -18.91 -0.72 -0.19
C TRP A 124 -18.14 -1.91 -0.78
N ILE A 125 -16.80 -1.85 -0.77
CA ILE A 125 -15.95 -2.96 -1.19
C ILE A 125 -16.06 -4.17 -0.25
N GLN A 126 -16.07 -3.95 1.06
CA GLN A 126 -16.16 -5.01 2.07
C GLN A 126 -17.48 -5.78 1.99
N GLU A 127 -18.60 -5.08 1.75
CA GLU A 127 -19.93 -5.66 1.59
C GLU A 127 -20.01 -6.50 0.32
N ALA A 128 -19.50 -6.01 -0.80
CA ALA A 128 -19.44 -6.77 -2.05
C ALA A 128 -18.57 -8.03 -1.93
N ILE A 129 -17.49 -7.98 -1.16
CA ILE A 129 -16.68 -9.17 -0.85
C ILE A 129 -17.46 -10.14 0.02
N SER A 130 -18.13 -9.64 1.05
CA SER A 130 -18.88 -10.44 2.02
C SER A 130 -20.11 -11.11 1.39
N SER A 131 -20.77 -10.42 0.44
CA SER A 131 -21.90 -10.95 -0.33
C SER A 131 -21.46 -11.92 -1.45
N GLY A 132 -20.16 -11.99 -1.74
CA GLY A 132 -19.59 -12.80 -2.82
C GLY A 132 -19.72 -12.20 -4.21
N GLN A 133 -20.25 -10.97 -4.34
CA GLN A 133 -20.32 -10.24 -5.61
C GLN A 133 -18.93 -9.87 -6.14
N LEU A 134 -18.00 -9.57 -5.22
CA LEU A 134 -16.58 -9.36 -5.51
C LEU A 134 -15.76 -10.48 -4.88
N LYS A 135 -14.85 -11.07 -5.64
CA LYS A 135 -13.98 -12.13 -5.10
C LYS A 135 -12.99 -11.52 -4.10
N ASP A 136 -12.86 -12.13 -2.93
CA ASP A 136 -11.89 -11.73 -1.92
C ASP A 136 -10.45 -11.77 -2.48
N PRO A 137 -9.73 -10.64 -2.56
CA PRO A 137 -8.38 -10.58 -3.10
C PRO A 137 -7.30 -10.90 -2.05
N GLY A 138 -7.67 -11.02 -0.77
CA GLY A 138 -6.77 -11.36 0.34
C GLY A 138 -6.54 -12.86 0.55
N LYS A 139 -7.36 -13.72 -0.09
CA LYS A 139 -7.23 -15.18 0.02
C LYS A 139 -5.89 -15.67 -0.57
N PRO A 140 -5.09 -16.44 0.19
CA PRO A 140 -3.85 -17.03 -0.32
C PRO A 140 -4.06 -17.83 -1.61
N GLY A 141 -3.14 -17.72 -2.56
CA GLY A 141 -3.20 -18.42 -3.86
C GLY A 141 -4.13 -17.80 -4.90
N VAL A 142 -4.81 -16.70 -4.56
CA VAL A 142 -5.74 -16.04 -5.48
C VAL A 142 -4.99 -15.10 -6.44
N LEU A 143 -4.78 -15.58 -7.67
CA LEU A 143 -4.06 -14.86 -8.72
C LEU A 143 -4.92 -13.85 -9.52
N TRP A 144 -6.25 -13.88 -9.42
CA TRP A 144 -7.12 -13.12 -10.34
C TRP A 144 -6.85 -11.61 -10.32
N PHE A 145 -6.55 -11.04 -9.15
CA PHE A 145 -6.31 -9.60 -9.03
C PHE A 145 -4.94 -9.24 -9.63
N ASN A 146 -3.94 -10.10 -9.46
CA ASN A 146 -2.66 -9.96 -10.17
C ASN A 146 -2.86 -10.06 -11.69
N THR A 147 -3.72 -10.97 -12.16
CA THR A 147 -4.07 -11.09 -13.58
C THR A 147 -4.76 -9.82 -14.08
N PHE A 148 -5.68 -9.25 -13.29
CA PHE A 148 -6.33 -7.99 -13.61
C PHE A 148 -5.32 -6.85 -13.79
N LEU A 149 -4.36 -6.70 -12.88
CA LEU A 149 -3.32 -5.66 -12.95
C LEU A 149 -2.28 -5.88 -14.07
N LYS A 150 -2.25 -7.07 -14.67
CA LYS A 150 -1.34 -7.45 -15.75
C LYS A 150 -1.98 -7.42 -17.14
N LYS A 151 -3.24 -6.97 -17.26
CA LYS A 151 -3.84 -6.77 -18.57
C LYS A 151 -3.05 -5.75 -19.38
N ASP A 152 -3.06 -5.91 -20.70
CA ASP A 152 -2.32 -5.06 -21.63
C ASP A 152 -2.64 -3.56 -21.47
N GLU A 153 -3.90 -3.22 -21.16
CA GLU A 153 -4.35 -1.85 -20.86
C GLU A 153 -3.62 -1.19 -19.68
N PHE A 154 -3.05 -1.97 -18.77
CA PHE A 154 -2.35 -1.49 -17.58
C PHE A 154 -0.84 -1.72 -17.61
N LEU A 155 -0.32 -2.33 -18.68
CA LEU A 155 1.12 -2.52 -18.80
C LEU A 155 1.79 -1.16 -19.00
N PRO A 156 2.81 -0.85 -18.19
CA PRO A 156 3.55 0.38 -18.40
C PRO A 156 4.32 0.31 -19.71
N LYS A 157 4.55 1.46 -20.36
CA LYS A 157 5.30 1.52 -21.63
C LYS A 157 6.73 1.00 -21.47
N VAL A 158 7.28 1.09 -20.27
CA VAL A 158 8.60 0.61 -19.86
C VAL A 158 8.45 0.01 -18.45
N GLY A 159 9.19 -1.05 -18.14
CA GLY A 159 9.27 -1.59 -16.78
C GLY A 159 8.43 -2.85 -16.52
N LYS A 160 8.17 -3.12 -15.24
CA LYS A 160 7.53 -4.35 -14.76
C LYS A 160 6.01 -4.16 -14.64
N PRO A 161 5.19 -5.20 -14.86
CA PRO A 161 3.76 -5.12 -14.65
C PRO A 161 3.39 -4.71 -13.21
N LEU A 162 2.24 -4.06 -13.06
CA LEU A 162 1.76 -3.65 -11.74
C LEU A 162 1.48 -4.86 -10.84
N LEU A 163 1.80 -4.69 -9.56
CA LEU A 163 1.48 -5.62 -8.49
C LEU A 163 0.57 -4.92 -7.48
N PRO A 164 -0.17 -5.67 -6.64
CA PRO A 164 -0.97 -5.08 -5.58
C PRO A 164 -0.13 -4.22 -4.62
N SER A 165 1.13 -4.61 -4.40
CA SER A 165 2.09 -3.81 -3.64
C SER A 165 2.47 -2.51 -4.33
N SER A 166 2.48 -2.46 -5.67
CA SER A 166 2.70 -1.23 -6.45
C SER A 166 1.58 -0.22 -6.20
N LEU A 167 0.31 -0.66 -6.19
CA LEU A 167 -0.84 0.21 -5.91
C LEU A 167 -0.72 0.90 -4.54
N ARG A 168 -0.29 0.15 -3.52
CA ARG A 168 -0.02 0.69 -2.19
C ARG A 168 1.07 1.78 -2.20
N LYS A 169 2.13 1.62 -2.99
CA LYS A 169 3.19 2.65 -3.11
C LYS A 169 2.69 3.89 -3.84
N ILE A 170 1.95 3.70 -4.94
CA ILE A 170 1.34 4.79 -5.72
C ILE A 170 0.40 5.60 -4.82
N GLY A 171 -0.47 4.91 -4.06
CA GLY A 171 -1.36 5.52 -3.09
C GLY A 171 -0.65 6.41 -2.07
N ALA A 172 0.49 5.97 -1.54
CA ALA A 172 1.24 6.75 -0.56
C ALA A 172 1.73 8.08 -1.14
N VAL A 173 2.19 8.08 -2.39
CA VAL A 173 2.59 9.31 -3.10
C VAL A 173 1.40 10.19 -3.37
N PHE A 174 0.27 9.61 -3.81
CA PHE A 174 -0.96 10.36 -4.03
C PHE A 174 -1.47 11.02 -2.76
N ALA A 175 -1.35 10.36 -1.60
CA ALA A 175 -1.64 10.97 -0.31
C ALA A 175 -0.69 12.15 -0.02
N VAL A 176 0.62 12.01 -0.25
CA VAL A 176 1.58 13.13 -0.08
C VAL A 176 1.19 14.34 -0.92
N VAL A 177 0.88 14.13 -2.20
CA VAL A 177 0.46 15.20 -3.13
C VAL A 177 -0.87 15.81 -2.70
N ALA A 178 -1.87 14.98 -2.41
CA ALA A 178 -3.19 15.44 -2.01
C ALA A 178 -3.12 16.30 -0.74
N HIS A 179 -2.30 15.91 0.24
CA HIS A 179 -2.13 16.65 1.50
C HIS A 179 -1.16 17.84 1.39
N GLY A 180 -0.61 18.12 0.20
CA GLY A 180 0.14 19.35 -0.08
C GLY A 180 1.42 19.48 0.73
N ALA A 181 2.20 18.40 0.84
CA ALA A 181 3.46 18.42 1.58
C ALA A 181 4.41 19.48 1.01
N LYS A 182 4.86 20.42 1.85
CA LYS A 182 5.74 21.54 1.47
C LYS A 182 7.23 21.23 1.53
N ASN A 183 7.60 20.14 2.20
CA ASN A 183 8.99 19.71 2.36
C ASN A 183 9.07 18.20 2.58
N LEU A 184 10.29 17.66 2.46
CA LEU A 184 10.54 16.23 2.55
C LEU A 184 10.08 15.62 3.89
N SER A 185 10.34 16.29 5.02
CA SER A 185 9.95 15.79 6.35
C SER A 185 8.43 15.62 6.47
N LYS A 186 7.67 16.59 5.96
CA LYS A 186 6.20 16.51 5.95
C LYS A 186 5.71 15.43 5.01
N ALA A 187 6.34 15.26 3.84
CA ALA A 187 6.03 14.19 2.91
C ALA A 187 6.28 12.80 3.51
N GLU A 188 7.43 12.61 4.17
CA GLU A 188 7.76 11.36 4.87
C GLU A 188 6.74 11.04 5.97
N THR A 189 6.30 12.06 6.72
CA THR A 189 5.28 11.92 7.76
C THR A 189 3.95 11.46 7.17
N ILE A 190 3.46 12.16 6.13
CA ILE A 190 2.20 11.83 5.45
C ILE A 190 2.25 10.42 4.85
N ALA A 191 3.34 10.08 4.15
CA ALA A 191 3.51 8.75 3.57
C ALA A 191 3.55 7.67 4.66
N SER A 192 4.24 7.92 5.77
CA SER A 192 4.33 6.99 6.90
C SER A 192 2.96 6.74 7.55
N GLU A 193 2.16 7.78 7.75
CA GLU A 193 0.80 7.67 8.28
C GLU A 193 -0.13 6.93 7.30
N ALA A 194 -0.08 7.28 6.01
CA ALA A 194 -0.90 6.63 4.99
C ALA A 194 -0.57 5.14 4.84
N LEU A 195 0.72 4.80 4.92
CA LEU A 195 1.20 3.41 4.94
C LEU A 195 0.99 2.71 6.29
N ARG A 196 0.54 3.44 7.32
CA ARG A 196 0.27 2.97 8.68
C ARG A 196 1.50 2.36 9.36
N HIS A 197 2.68 2.91 9.07
CA HIS A 197 3.91 2.47 9.72
C HIS A 197 3.93 2.92 11.19
N SER A 198 4.49 2.08 12.07
CA SER A 198 4.67 2.48 13.47
C SER A 198 5.70 3.62 13.56
N PRO A 199 5.41 4.69 14.31
CA PRO A 199 6.37 5.77 14.55
C PRO A 199 7.60 5.26 15.32
N ASP A 200 7.43 4.26 16.18
CA ASP A 200 8.50 3.68 17.01
C ASP A 200 9.47 2.80 16.22
N ASN A 201 9.14 2.46 14.97
CA ASN A 201 10.06 1.73 14.10
C ASN A 201 11.03 2.72 13.44
N HIS A 202 12.18 2.96 14.09
CA HIS A 202 13.29 3.75 13.54
C HIS A 202 13.87 3.19 12.21
N ALA A 203 13.48 1.98 11.82
CA ALA A 203 13.78 1.35 10.53
C ALA A 203 12.63 1.50 9.51
N SER A 204 11.71 2.45 9.72
CA SER A 204 10.57 2.69 8.84
C SER A 204 11.05 3.00 7.42
N PRO A 205 10.66 2.20 6.41
CA PRO A 205 11.03 2.42 5.03
C PRO A 205 10.28 3.60 4.38
N ALA A 206 9.66 4.52 5.16
CA ALA A 206 8.94 5.68 4.62
C ALA A 206 9.80 6.51 3.66
N LYS A 207 11.10 6.68 3.98
CA LYS A 207 12.11 7.32 3.11
C LYS A 207 12.27 6.65 1.73
N ASN A 208 11.83 5.41 1.59
CA ASN A 208 11.92 4.62 0.36
C ASN A 208 10.63 4.68 -0.48
N TYR A 209 9.56 5.31 0.01
CA TYR A 209 8.29 5.48 -0.71
C TYR A 209 8.05 6.93 -1.15
N THR A 210 8.88 7.88 -0.71
CA THR A 210 8.86 9.28 -1.16
C THR A 210 9.45 9.47 -2.56
N ILE A 211 10.03 8.43 -3.16
CA ILE A 211 10.52 8.43 -4.55
C ILE A 211 9.70 7.43 -5.35
N VAL A 212 8.49 7.82 -5.74
CA VAL A 212 7.85 7.25 -6.93
C VAL A 212 8.01 8.30 -8.02
N ASN A 213 8.23 7.84 -9.25
CA ASN A 213 8.22 8.64 -10.47
C ASN A 213 6.84 9.28 -10.65
N TYR A 214 6.55 10.32 -9.87
CA TYR A 214 5.26 11.00 -9.96
C TYR A 214 5.18 11.65 -11.33
N ARG A 215 4.06 11.40 -11.99
CA ARG A 215 3.82 11.79 -13.36
C ARG A 215 2.36 12.21 -13.47
N LEU A 216 2.14 13.40 -14.01
CA LEU A 216 0.79 13.85 -14.34
C LEU A 216 0.28 13.03 -15.54
N ARG A 217 -1.04 12.86 -15.63
CA ARG A 217 -1.65 12.19 -16.79
C ARG A 217 -1.18 12.83 -18.10
N GLY A 218 -0.79 12.01 -19.08
CA GLY A 218 -0.34 12.46 -20.40
C GLY A 218 1.13 12.90 -20.49
N GLU A 219 1.84 13.07 -19.37
CA GLU A 219 3.27 13.39 -19.41
C GLU A 219 4.11 12.18 -19.83
N PRO A 220 5.18 12.38 -20.64
CA PRO A 220 6.06 11.30 -21.06
C PRO A 220 6.95 10.79 -19.91
N TYR A 221 7.28 9.50 -19.94
CA TYR A 221 8.02 8.80 -18.86
C TYR A 221 9.42 9.37 -18.57
N ASN A 222 10.05 10.02 -19.56
CA ASN A 222 11.36 10.68 -19.40
C ASN A 222 11.30 12.03 -18.65
N GLN A 223 10.10 12.52 -18.33
CA GLN A 223 9.87 13.74 -17.56
C GLN A 223 9.35 13.47 -16.14
N ALA A 224 9.21 12.19 -15.76
CA ALA A 224 8.81 11.84 -14.41
C ALA A 224 9.85 12.40 -13.44
N THR A 225 9.45 13.45 -12.73
CA THR A 225 10.33 14.09 -11.76
C THR A 225 10.41 13.15 -10.58
N VAL A 226 11.63 12.77 -10.17
CA VAL A 226 11.81 12.32 -8.79
C VAL A 226 11.16 13.40 -7.94
N PHE A 227 10.29 13.03 -7.00
CA PHE A 227 9.67 13.96 -6.07
C PHE A 227 10.73 14.53 -5.12
N GLU A 228 11.69 15.29 -5.66
CA GLU A 228 12.64 16.09 -4.95
C GLU A 228 11.89 17.36 -4.56
N LEU A 229 11.21 17.31 -3.43
CA LEU A 229 10.86 18.53 -2.70
C LEU A 229 12.21 19.16 -2.29
N SER A 230 12.80 19.92 -3.21
CA SER A 230 14.00 20.70 -2.95
C SER A 230 13.73 21.56 -1.72
N GLY A 231 14.55 21.36 -0.69
CA GLY A 231 14.47 22.12 0.54
C GLY A 231 14.89 23.55 0.27
N GLU A 232 13.94 24.41 -0.05
CA GLU A 232 14.10 25.85 0.08
C GLU A 232 12.93 26.42 0.88
N ASN A 233 13.19 26.54 2.18
CA ASN A 233 13.06 27.80 2.93
C ASN A 233 13.73 27.63 4.30
#